data_AF-A0A7K2QA37-F1
#
_entry.id   AF-A0A7K2QA37-F1
#
_cell.length_a   1.000
_cell.length_b   1.000
_cell.length_c   1.000
_cell.angle_alpha   90.00
_cell.angle_beta   90.00
_cell.angle_gamma   90.00
#
_symmetry.space_group_name_H-M   'P 1'
#
loop_
_entity.id
_entity.type
_entity.pdbx_description
1 polymer ?
#
loop_
_entity_poly.entity_id
_entity_poly.type
_entity_poly.pdbx_seq_one_letter_code
_entity_poly.pdbx_strand_id
1 'polypeptide(L)'
;LGDLAARRFAGGDRAGALAAVEEGLRYGGQAAGHAPEYARWYARGLINQGVWLAWPLSDEVRLPRYPLGPRAGSGPSAMERAAGERALDLTRAAVEVWAALDQRDPVNRRGLAQAKVFLGDRLAELGSAEEAVAWAVDAEGGFRHLLRAAPGAEEAQEAEEALDHIGRQLELRLRFLSFDSLVSLRARGLLPEPLLPQAVVAARIQGVAEPEIAGGLRLDAEQVRTMLEVTPWLAVWRFEVRGPDGLWNVQGHPSHGATEVRNRTAEDIGNELIRGFTASADCPGEGAPWRLLLWWHEEGDPAGARFRAAGGPDTAPEGTADTPS
;
A
#
# COMPACT_ATOMS: atom_id res chain seq x y z
N LEU A 1 -13.72 -17.77 -25.58
CA LEU A 1 -12.51 -17.91 -24.75
C LEU A 1 -12.74 -17.45 -23.30
N GLY A 2 -13.45 -16.35 -23.04
CA GLY A 2 -13.84 -15.92 -21.68
C GLY A 2 -14.58 -17.00 -20.87
N ASP A 3 -15.62 -17.61 -21.45
CA ASP A 3 -16.35 -18.71 -20.79
C ASP A 3 -15.50 -19.96 -20.53
N LEU A 4 -14.47 -20.20 -21.36
CA LEU A 4 -13.55 -21.31 -21.17
C LEU A 4 -12.61 -21.04 -19.99
N ALA A 5 -12.07 -19.82 -19.90
CA ALA A 5 -11.25 -19.40 -18.77
C ALA A 5 -12.02 -19.47 -17.45
N ALA A 6 -13.25 -18.94 -17.41
CA ALA A 6 -14.09 -18.99 -16.21
C ALA A 6 -14.39 -20.42 -15.75
N ARG A 7 -14.71 -21.34 -16.66
CA ARG A 7 -14.91 -22.76 -16.33
C ARG A 7 -13.64 -23.42 -15.81
N ARG A 8 -12.48 -23.11 -16.39
CA ARG A 8 -11.19 -23.64 -15.93
C ARG A 8 -10.80 -23.11 -14.55
N PHE A 9 -11.03 -21.82 -14.28
CA PHE A 9 -10.89 -21.27 -12.92
C PHE A 9 -11.80 -21.99 -11.92
N ALA A 10 -13.08 -22.16 -12.24
CA ALA A 10 -14.04 -22.87 -11.39
C ALA A 10 -13.67 -24.35 -11.16
N GLY A 11 -13.01 -24.97 -12.13
CA GLY A 11 -12.49 -26.35 -12.05
C GLY A 11 -11.11 -26.48 -11.39
N GLY A 12 -10.52 -25.40 -10.90
CA GLY A 12 -9.18 -25.40 -10.28
C GLY A 12 -8.01 -25.45 -11.27
N ASP A 13 -8.26 -25.46 -12.57
CA ASP A 13 -7.23 -25.42 -13.63
C ASP A 13 -6.80 -23.97 -13.90
N ARG A 14 -6.04 -23.41 -12.96
CA ARG A 14 -5.55 -22.03 -13.06
C ARG A 14 -4.63 -21.83 -14.28
N ALA A 15 -3.73 -22.78 -14.54
CA ALA A 15 -2.78 -22.69 -15.65
C ALA A 15 -3.50 -22.70 -17.00
N GLY A 16 -4.44 -23.63 -17.22
CA GLY A 16 -5.24 -23.67 -18.43
C GLY A 16 -6.20 -22.48 -18.56
N ALA A 17 -6.69 -21.93 -17.45
CA ALA A 17 -7.51 -20.72 -17.46
C ALA A 17 -6.68 -19.52 -17.98
N LEU A 18 -5.49 -19.30 -17.43
CA LEU A 18 -4.60 -18.21 -17.84
C LEU A 18 -4.18 -18.34 -19.31
N ALA A 19 -3.85 -19.54 -19.79
CA ALA A 19 -3.53 -19.78 -21.19
C ALA A 19 -4.68 -19.44 -22.15
N ALA A 20 -5.92 -19.78 -21.78
CA ALA A 20 -7.10 -19.44 -22.58
C ALA A 20 -7.36 -17.92 -22.63
N VAL A 21 -7.04 -17.19 -21.55
CA VAL A 21 -7.13 -15.73 -21.54
C VAL A 21 -6.04 -15.11 -22.43
N GLU A 22 -4.79 -15.59 -22.35
CA GLU A 22 -3.70 -15.10 -23.20
C GLU A 22 -4.00 -15.26 -24.69
N GLU A 23 -4.57 -16.39 -25.09
CA GLU A 23 -5.02 -16.59 -26.47
C GLU A 23 -6.11 -15.58 -26.86
N GLY A 24 -7.08 -15.34 -25.97
CA GLY A 24 -8.12 -14.34 -26.18
C GLY A 24 -7.57 -12.91 -26.32
N LEU A 25 -6.59 -12.56 -25.50
CA LEU A 25 -5.90 -11.26 -25.57
C LEU A 25 -5.16 -11.08 -26.88
N ARG A 26 -4.53 -12.13 -27.43
CA ARG A 26 -3.85 -12.05 -28.72
C ARG A 26 -4.82 -11.67 -29.84
N TYR A 27 -5.97 -12.32 -29.93
CA TYR A 27 -6.99 -11.97 -30.92
C TYR A 27 -7.59 -10.59 -30.66
N GLY A 28 -7.83 -10.23 -29.39
CA GLY A 28 -8.30 -8.90 -29.01
C GLY A 28 -7.34 -7.78 -29.44
N GLY A 29 -6.03 -7.98 -29.25
CA GLY A 29 -5.00 -7.03 -29.66
C GLY A 29 -4.92 -6.84 -31.17
N GLN A 30 -5.09 -7.91 -31.96
CA GLN A 30 -5.19 -7.82 -33.42
C GLN A 30 -6.41 -7.01 -33.85
N ALA A 31 -7.54 -7.16 -33.14
CA ALA A 31 -8.78 -6.47 -33.47
C ALA A 31 -8.81 -4.99 -33.02
N ALA A 32 -8.01 -4.63 -32.00
CA ALA A 32 -8.07 -3.33 -31.32
C ALA A 32 -7.89 -2.12 -32.27
N GLY A 33 -7.10 -2.27 -33.34
CA GLY A 33 -6.87 -1.20 -34.32
C GLY A 33 -8.03 -0.94 -35.28
N HIS A 34 -9.04 -1.80 -35.34
CA HIS A 34 -10.12 -1.69 -36.34
C HIS A 34 -11.29 -0.82 -35.87
N ALA A 35 -11.56 -0.75 -34.57
CA ALA A 35 -12.65 0.06 -34.02
C ALA A 35 -12.39 0.42 -32.55
N PRO A 36 -12.84 1.60 -32.07
CA PRO A 36 -12.72 1.99 -30.66
C PRO A 36 -13.32 0.95 -29.71
N GLU A 37 -14.46 0.35 -30.05
CA GLU A 37 -15.12 -0.66 -29.21
C GLU A 37 -14.24 -1.91 -29.00
N TYR A 38 -13.50 -2.33 -30.02
CA TYR A 38 -12.58 -3.47 -29.92
C TYR A 38 -11.36 -3.12 -29.05
N ALA A 39 -10.83 -1.91 -29.16
CA ALA A 39 -9.79 -1.43 -28.26
C ALA A 39 -10.27 -1.40 -26.79
N ARG A 40 -11.51 -0.97 -26.54
CA ARG A 40 -12.11 -1.00 -25.20
C ARG A 40 -12.26 -2.41 -24.65
N TRP A 41 -12.71 -3.37 -25.47
CA TRP A 41 -12.79 -4.78 -25.04
C TRP A 41 -11.41 -5.36 -24.75
N TYR A 42 -10.42 -5.05 -25.59
CA TYR A 42 -9.06 -5.48 -25.39
C TYR A 42 -8.47 -4.93 -24.09
N ALA A 43 -8.61 -3.62 -23.84
CA ALA A 43 -8.13 -2.98 -22.61
C ALA A 43 -8.80 -3.55 -21.35
N ARG A 44 -10.12 -3.79 -21.39
CA ARG A 44 -10.83 -4.49 -20.29
C ARG A 44 -10.32 -5.91 -20.08
N GLY A 45 -10.02 -6.63 -21.16
CA GLY A 45 -9.42 -7.96 -21.10
C GLY A 45 -8.05 -7.94 -20.42
N LEU A 46 -7.18 -6.99 -20.76
CA LEU A 46 -5.86 -6.81 -20.16
C LEU A 46 -5.96 -6.57 -18.65
N ILE A 47 -6.86 -5.67 -18.22
CA ILE A 47 -7.12 -5.41 -16.80
C ILE A 47 -7.61 -6.67 -16.09
N ASN A 48 -8.59 -7.36 -16.65
CA ASN A 48 -9.14 -8.58 -16.04
C ASN A 48 -8.07 -9.66 -15.86
N GLN A 49 -7.21 -9.86 -16.86
CA GLN A 49 -6.10 -10.81 -16.74
C GLN A 49 -5.09 -10.37 -15.67
N GLY A 50 -4.76 -9.08 -15.62
CA GLY A 50 -3.91 -8.52 -14.57
C GLY A 50 -4.46 -8.79 -13.18
N VAL A 51 -5.77 -8.61 -12.96
CA VAL A 51 -6.44 -8.93 -11.69
C VAL A 51 -6.28 -10.40 -11.31
N TRP A 52 -6.49 -11.32 -12.25
CA TRP A 52 -6.35 -12.75 -11.97
C TRP A 52 -4.92 -13.16 -11.62
N LEU A 53 -3.95 -12.63 -12.36
CA LEU A 53 -2.52 -12.90 -12.12
C LEU A 53 -2.08 -12.38 -10.75
N ALA A 54 -2.49 -11.17 -10.39
CA ALA A 54 -2.15 -10.53 -9.13
C ALA A 54 -2.97 -11.01 -7.93
N TRP A 55 -4.05 -11.78 -8.13
CA TRP A 55 -4.93 -12.25 -7.06
C TRP A 55 -4.21 -12.80 -5.80
N PRO A 56 -3.12 -13.58 -5.89
CA PRO A 56 -2.42 -14.08 -4.70
C PRO A 56 -1.74 -12.98 -3.88
N LEU A 57 -1.50 -11.80 -4.49
CA LEU A 57 -0.87 -10.65 -3.87
C LEU A 57 -1.88 -9.73 -3.16
N SER A 58 -3.18 -9.94 -3.33
CA SER A 58 -4.23 -9.15 -2.67
C SER A 58 -4.98 -9.96 -1.61
N ASP A 59 -5.43 -9.32 -0.54
CA ASP A 59 -6.28 -9.91 0.49
C ASP A 59 -7.74 -10.04 0.01
N GLU A 60 -8.62 -10.50 0.91
CA GLU A 60 -10.04 -10.73 0.60
C GLU A 60 -10.81 -9.46 0.22
N VAL A 61 -10.31 -8.29 0.61
CA VAL A 61 -10.87 -6.97 0.30
C VAL A 61 -10.04 -6.22 -0.75
N ARG A 62 -9.17 -6.94 -1.48
CA ARG A 62 -8.31 -6.47 -2.57
C ARG A 62 -7.25 -5.44 -2.16
N LEU A 63 -6.80 -5.47 -0.91
CA LEU A 63 -5.64 -4.71 -0.48
C LEU A 63 -4.35 -5.52 -0.69
N PRO A 64 -3.19 -4.89 -0.92
CA PRO A 64 -1.91 -5.59 -0.99
C PRO A 64 -1.62 -6.43 0.27
N ARG A 65 -1.34 -7.73 0.12
CA ARG A 65 -0.88 -8.61 1.22
C ARG A 65 0.54 -8.29 1.67
N TYR A 66 1.35 -7.80 0.76
CA TYR A 66 2.77 -7.49 0.98
C TYR A 66 3.05 -6.00 0.73
N PRO A 67 2.40 -5.07 1.46
CA PRO A 67 2.46 -3.64 1.18
C PRO A 67 3.88 -3.06 1.36
N LEU A 68 4.75 -3.78 2.07
CA LEU A 68 6.16 -3.43 2.29
C LEU A 68 7.09 -3.93 1.16
N GLY A 69 6.59 -4.77 0.25
CA GLY A 69 7.36 -5.37 -0.83
C GLY A 69 8.67 -6.01 -0.36
N PRO A 70 9.83 -5.68 -0.96
CA PRO A 70 11.14 -6.21 -0.55
C PRO A 70 11.54 -5.91 0.90
N ARG A 71 10.91 -4.92 1.54
CA ARG A 71 11.20 -4.57 2.94
C ARG A 71 10.55 -5.53 3.94
N ALA A 72 9.56 -6.32 3.54
CA ALA A 72 8.86 -7.25 4.42
C ALA A 72 9.78 -8.38 4.92
N GLY A 73 9.56 -8.88 6.14
CA GLY A 73 10.21 -10.10 6.65
C GLY A 73 9.75 -11.37 5.91
N SER A 74 8.55 -11.32 5.31
CA SER A 74 8.07 -12.32 4.37
C SER A 74 7.47 -11.64 3.14
N GLY A 75 7.84 -12.10 1.95
CA GLY A 75 7.35 -11.56 0.69
C GLY A 75 6.57 -12.59 -0.13
N PRO A 76 6.02 -12.16 -1.28
CA PRO A 76 5.46 -13.11 -2.23
C PRO A 76 6.53 -14.10 -2.68
N SER A 77 6.13 -15.34 -2.94
CA SER A 77 7.00 -16.32 -3.59
C SER A 77 7.50 -15.79 -4.94
N ALA A 78 8.60 -16.34 -5.46
CA ALA A 78 9.13 -15.96 -6.77
C ALA A 78 8.08 -16.07 -7.90
N MET A 79 7.22 -17.10 -7.81
CA MET A 79 6.13 -17.31 -8.76
C MET A 79 5.04 -16.22 -8.66
N GLU A 80 4.63 -15.86 -7.44
CA GLU A 80 3.64 -14.80 -7.21
C GLU A 80 4.18 -13.44 -7.63
N ARG A 81 5.46 -13.16 -7.36
CA ARG A 81 6.13 -11.94 -7.83
C ARG A 81 6.14 -11.86 -9.35
N ALA A 82 6.56 -12.92 -10.04
CA ALA A 82 6.57 -12.96 -11.50
C ALA A 82 5.16 -12.78 -12.10
N ALA A 83 4.14 -13.37 -11.47
CA ALA A 83 2.74 -13.15 -11.86
C ALA A 83 2.30 -11.68 -11.65
N GLY A 84 2.72 -11.06 -10.54
CA GLY A 84 2.47 -9.64 -10.25
C GLY A 84 3.15 -8.70 -11.25
N GLU A 85 4.41 -8.96 -11.60
CA GLU A 85 5.14 -8.21 -12.64
C GLU A 85 4.44 -8.32 -14.00
N ARG A 86 3.99 -9.53 -14.36
CA ARG A 86 3.20 -9.73 -15.58
C ARG A 86 1.86 -8.99 -15.51
N ALA A 87 1.20 -8.96 -14.36
CA ALA A 87 -0.02 -8.22 -14.16
C ALA A 87 0.20 -6.71 -14.33
N LEU A 88 1.30 -6.18 -13.78
CA LEU A 88 1.70 -4.78 -13.92
C LEU A 88 1.87 -4.41 -15.40
N ASP A 89 2.56 -5.24 -16.19
CA ASP A 89 2.77 -5.00 -17.62
C ASP A 89 1.45 -4.97 -18.41
N LEU A 90 0.54 -5.90 -18.14
CA LEU A 90 -0.78 -5.94 -18.79
C LEU A 90 -1.61 -4.70 -18.43
N THR A 91 -1.57 -4.27 -17.16
CA THR A 91 -2.27 -3.07 -16.71
C THR A 91 -1.67 -1.79 -17.32
N ARG A 92 -0.35 -1.69 -17.46
CA ARG A 92 0.31 -0.59 -18.20
C ARG A 92 -0.16 -0.54 -19.65
N ALA A 93 -0.17 -1.69 -20.34
CA ALA A 93 -0.67 -1.77 -21.71
C ALA A 93 -2.16 -1.35 -21.81
N ALA A 94 -2.98 -1.70 -20.82
CA ALA A 94 -4.38 -1.27 -20.78
C ALA A 94 -4.51 0.26 -20.64
N VAL A 95 -3.69 0.88 -19.78
CA VAL A 95 -3.62 2.35 -19.63
C VAL A 95 -3.25 3.00 -20.97
N GLU A 96 -2.24 2.47 -21.68
CA GLU A 96 -1.84 2.97 -22.99
C GLU A 96 -2.97 2.89 -24.02
N VAL A 97 -3.68 1.76 -24.09
CA VAL A 97 -4.82 1.59 -25.00
C VAL A 97 -5.93 2.59 -24.68
N TRP A 98 -6.31 2.73 -23.40
CA TRP A 98 -7.33 3.69 -22.99
C TRP A 98 -6.92 5.15 -23.25
N ALA A 99 -5.65 5.50 -23.04
CA ALA A 99 -5.13 6.84 -23.27
C ALA A 99 -5.09 7.22 -24.76
N ALA A 100 -4.88 6.24 -25.64
CA ALA A 100 -4.87 6.44 -27.09
C ALA A 100 -6.26 6.65 -27.71
N LEU A 101 -7.34 6.28 -27.00
CA LEU A 101 -8.71 6.51 -27.45
C LEU A 101 -9.12 7.99 -27.32
N ASP A 102 -10.19 8.38 -28.01
CA ASP A 102 -10.70 9.76 -27.95
C ASP A 102 -11.19 10.12 -26.53
N GLN A 103 -10.47 11.01 -25.86
CA GLN A 103 -10.76 11.44 -24.49
C GLN A 103 -11.95 12.41 -24.38
N ARG A 104 -12.58 12.80 -25.50
CA ARG A 104 -13.88 13.50 -25.45
C ARG A 104 -15.02 12.57 -25.07
N ASP A 105 -14.86 11.27 -25.33
CA ASP A 105 -15.83 10.26 -24.93
C ASP A 105 -15.72 9.97 -23.41
N PRO A 106 -16.80 10.15 -22.62
CA PRO A 106 -16.79 9.85 -21.19
C PRO A 106 -16.47 8.39 -20.87
N VAL A 107 -16.83 7.44 -21.75
CA VAL A 107 -16.51 6.01 -21.57
C VAL A 107 -15.01 5.79 -21.59
N ASN A 108 -14.28 6.48 -22.48
CA ASN A 108 -12.83 6.34 -22.59
C ASN A 108 -12.12 6.98 -21.39
N ARG A 109 -12.58 8.15 -20.92
CA ARG A 109 -12.05 8.79 -19.70
C ARG A 109 -12.27 7.92 -18.46
N ARG A 110 -13.46 7.31 -18.34
CA ARG A 110 -13.76 6.37 -17.24
C ARG A 110 -12.88 5.12 -17.31
N GLY A 111 -12.75 4.52 -18.49
CA GLY A 111 -11.89 3.35 -18.69
C GLY A 111 -10.42 3.65 -18.35
N LEU A 112 -9.92 4.82 -18.75
CA LEU A 112 -8.58 5.28 -18.39
C LEU A 112 -8.42 5.47 -16.87
N ALA A 113 -9.34 6.16 -16.21
CA ALA A 113 -9.30 6.37 -14.76
C ALA A 113 -9.33 5.04 -13.99
N GLN A 114 -10.20 4.09 -14.39
CA GLN A 114 -10.24 2.75 -13.81
C GLN A 114 -8.92 1.99 -14.02
N ALA A 115 -8.35 2.01 -15.23
CA ALA A 115 -7.08 1.36 -15.51
C ALA A 115 -5.94 1.91 -14.64
N LYS A 116 -5.95 3.23 -14.36
CA LYS A 116 -4.98 3.87 -13.45
C LYS A 116 -5.14 3.43 -11.99
N VAL A 117 -6.35 3.19 -11.51
CA VAL A 117 -6.59 2.59 -10.17
C VAL A 117 -5.90 1.24 -10.07
N PHE A 118 -6.19 0.35 -11.02
CA PHE A 118 -5.56 -0.96 -11.05
C PHE A 118 -4.03 -0.87 -11.17
N LEU A 119 -3.51 0.09 -11.93
CA LEU A 119 -2.06 0.30 -12.04
C LEU A 119 -1.44 0.66 -10.68
N GLY A 120 -2.07 1.57 -9.93
CA GLY A 120 -1.67 1.90 -8.57
C GLY A 120 -1.71 0.67 -7.65
N ASP A 121 -2.74 -0.16 -7.75
CA ASP A 121 -2.87 -1.38 -6.95
C ASP A 121 -1.76 -2.40 -7.27
N ARG A 122 -1.45 -2.64 -8.56
CA ARG A 122 -0.34 -3.52 -8.99
C ARG A 122 1.01 -3.04 -8.47
N LEU A 123 1.26 -1.73 -8.52
CA LEU A 123 2.49 -1.13 -7.99
C LEU A 123 2.58 -1.32 -6.48
N ALA A 124 1.48 -1.14 -5.74
CA ALA A 124 1.44 -1.32 -4.30
C ALA A 124 1.69 -2.77 -3.89
N GLU A 125 1.13 -3.74 -4.61
CA GLU A 125 1.37 -5.18 -4.40
C GLU A 125 2.83 -5.61 -4.59
N LEU A 126 3.56 -4.88 -5.43
CA LEU A 126 4.99 -5.07 -5.65
C LEU A 126 5.87 -4.19 -4.76
N GLY A 127 5.28 -3.43 -3.83
CA GLY A 127 5.96 -2.57 -2.86
C GLY A 127 6.42 -1.22 -3.39
N SER A 128 5.95 -0.79 -4.57
CA SER A 128 6.28 0.50 -5.18
C SER A 128 5.34 1.60 -4.68
N ALA A 129 5.35 1.86 -3.37
CA ALA A 129 4.34 2.70 -2.70
C ALA A 129 4.28 4.15 -3.23
N GLU A 130 5.41 4.79 -3.49
CA GLU A 130 5.43 6.18 -3.98
C GLU A 130 4.84 6.30 -5.40
N GLU A 131 5.20 5.39 -6.30
CA GLU A 131 4.60 5.33 -7.64
C GLU A 131 3.12 4.98 -7.58
N ALA A 132 2.73 4.06 -6.69
CA ALA A 132 1.34 3.69 -6.48
C ALA A 132 0.48 4.89 -6.02
N VAL A 133 1.02 5.77 -5.17
CA VAL A 133 0.34 7.02 -4.77
C VAL A 133 0.16 7.95 -5.96
N ALA A 134 1.22 8.16 -6.76
CA ALA A 134 1.15 9.02 -7.94
C ALA A 134 0.02 8.62 -8.91
N TRP A 135 -0.09 7.32 -9.21
CA TRP A 135 -1.15 6.80 -10.09
C TRP A 135 -2.55 6.87 -9.47
N ALA A 136 -2.67 6.67 -8.15
CA ALA A 136 -3.93 6.81 -7.46
C ALA A 136 -4.45 8.26 -7.47
N VAL A 137 -3.58 9.25 -7.30
CA VAL A 137 -3.97 10.68 -7.37
C VAL A 137 -4.40 11.08 -8.78
N ASP A 138 -3.70 10.60 -9.80
CA ASP A 138 -4.10 10.82 -11.20
C ASP A 138 -5.47 10.17 -11.51
N ALA A 139 -5.70 8.93 -11.02
CA ALA A 139 -7.00 8.28 -11.12
C ALA A 139 -8.11 9.05 -10.40
N GLU A 140 -7.85 9.53 -9.18
CA GLU A 140 -8.77 10.34 -8.39
C GLU A 140 -9.20 11.61 -9.14
N GLY A 141 -8.23 12.31 -9.75
CA GLY A 141 -8.48 13.47 -10.61
C GLY A 141 -9.41 13.14 -11.78
N GLY A 142 -9.21 11.97 -12.41
CA GLY A 142 -10.07 11.44 -13.46
C GLY A 142 -11.52 11.24 -13.00
N PHE A 143 -11.73 10.54 -11.89
CA PHE A 143 -13.09 10.31 -11.36
C PHE A 143 -13.78 11.58 -10.87
N ARG A 144 -13.06 12.48 -10.19
CA ARG A 144 -13.63 13.79 -9.80
C ARG A 144 -14.03 14.62 -11.01
N HIS A 145 -13.26 14.55 -12.11
CA HIS A 145 -13.63 15.22 -13.35
C HIS A 145 -14.88 14.62 -13.98
N LEU A 146 -15.04 13.29 -13.93
CA LEU A 146 -16.25 12.61 -14.39
C LEU A 146 -17.48 13.03 -13.58
N LEU A 147 -17.39 13.07 -12.25
CA LEU A 147 -18.50 13.52 -11.38
C LEU A 147 -18.92 14.97 -11.66
N ARG A 148 -17.96 15.87 -11.91
CA ARG A 148 -18.24 17.27 -12.27
C ARG A 148 -18.96 17.41 -13.61
N ALA A 149 -18.85 16.42 -14.50
CA ALA A 149 -19.56 16.40 -15.77
C ALA A 149 -21.04 15.98 -15.61
N ALA A 150 -21.52 15.78 -14.37
CA ALA A 150 -22.88 15.37 -14.03
C ALA A 150 -23.31 14.11 -14.80
N PRO A 151 -22.65 12.96 -14.55
CA PRO A 151 -22.96 11.73 -15.24
C PRO A 151 -24.31 11.16 -14.77
N GLY A 152 -24.78 10.09 -15.40
CA GLY A 152 -25.95 9.37 -14.92
C GLY A 152 -25.74 8.80 -13.52
N ALA A 153 -26.83 8.40 -12.85
CA ALA A 153 -26.79 7.96 -11.46
C ALA A 153 -25.89 6.72 -11.24
N GLU A 154 -25.92 5.77 -12.19
CA GLU A 154 -25.10 4.56 -12.13
C GLU A 154 -23.60 4.91 -12.27
N GLU A 155 -23.24 5.75 -13.23
CA GLU A 155 -21.85 6.17 -13.41
C GLU A 155 -21.34 7.06 -12.27
N ALA A 156 -22.23 7.85 -11.65
CA ALA A 156 -21.90 8.61 -10.45
C ALA A 156 -21.57 7.68 -9.28
N GLN A 157 -22.44 6.68 -9.02
CA GLN A 157 -22.21 5.70 -7.97
C GLN A 157 -20.89 4.94 -8.16
N GLU A 158 -20.62 4.45 -9.37
CA GLU A 158 -19.37 3.76 -9.65
C GLU A 158 -18.13 4.65 -9.44
N ALA A 159 -18.22 5.93 -9.79
CA ALA A 159 -17.13 6.88 -9.58
C ALA A 159 -16.92 7.16 -8.09
N GLU A 160 -17.98 7.26 -7.30
CA GLU A 160 -17.91 7.41 -5.85
C GLU A 160 -17.28 6.17 -5.18
N GLU A 161 -17.71 4.96 -5.55
CA GLU A 161 -17.11 3.70 -5.07
C GLU A 161 -15.61 3.61 -5.41
N ALA A 162 -15.22 4.06 -6.60
CA ALA A 162 -13.82 4.14 -6.99
C ALA A 162 -13.04 5.16 -6.16
N LEU A 163 -13.60 6.34 -5.90
CA LEU A 163 -12.98 7.36 -5.04
C LEU A 163 -12.81 6.86 -3.60
N ASP A 164 -13.80 6.15 -3.06
CA ASP A 164 -13.72 5.52 -1.74
C ASP A 164 -12.61 4.47 -1.67
N HIS A 165 -12.47 3.63 -2.71
CA HIS A 165 -11.36 2.67 -2.81
C HIS A 165 -10.00 3.38 -2.89
N ILE A 166 -9.88 4.40 -3.74
CA ILE A 166 -8.65 5.20 -3.88
C ILE A 166 -8.28 5.86 -2.55
N GLY A 167 -9.26 6.45 -1.83
CA GLY A 167 -9.05 7.08 -0.53
C GLY A 167 -8.45 6.10 0.49
N ARG A 168 -9.06 4.92 0.65
CA ARG A 168 -8.53 3.86 1.53
C ARG A 168 -7.12 3.41 1.13
N GLN A 169 -6.87 3.23 -0.17
CA GLN A 169 -5.55 2.85 -0.68
C GLN A 169 -4.48 3.91 -0.39
N LEU A 170 -4.81 5.18 -0.60
CA LEU A 170 -3.90 6.28 -0.33
C LEU A 170 -3.55 6.35 1.16
N GLU A 171 -4.54 6.25 2.04
CA GLU A 171 -4.32 6.21 3.49
C GLU A 171 -3.36 5.08 3.90
N LEU A 172 -3.58 3.86 3.39
CA LEU A 172 -2.70 2.71 3.65
C LEU A 172 -1.28 2.96 3.15
N ARG A 173 -1.12 3.46 1.92
CA ARG A 173 0.19 3.68 1.29
C ARG A 173 1.01 4.73 2.05
N LEU A 174 0.38 5.79 2.57
CA LEU A 174 1.06 6.81 3.39
C LEU A 174 1.71 6.20 4.64
N ARG A 175 1.13 5.12 5.19
CA ARG A 175 1.70 4.38 6.34
C ARG A 175 2.99 3.64 6.03
N PHE A 176 3.46 3.63 4.78
CA PHE A 176 4.70 2.95 4.39
C PHE A 176 5.70 3.89 3.71
N LEU A 177 5.33 5.15 3.49
CA LEU A 177 6.25 6.14 2.92
C LEU A 177 7.24 6.64 3.97
N SER A 178 8.46 6.91 3.49
CA SER A 178 9.45 7.70 4.20
C SER A 178 9.03 9.17 4.19
N PHE A 179 9.61 9.98 5.08
CA PHE A 179 9.42 11.43 5.03
C PHE A 179 9.88 12.02 3.69
N ASP A 180 11.01 11.58 3.14
CA ASP A 180 11.50 12.02 1.83
C ASP A 180 10.52 11.73 0.69
N SER A 181 9.88 10.56 0.70
CA SER A 181 8.83 10.24 -0.28
C SER A 181 7.61 11.15 -0.13
N LEU A 182 7.22 11.50 1.11
CA LEU A 182 6.12 12.47 1.34
C LEU A 182 6.48 13.87 0.80
N VAL A 183 7.72 14.31 1.03
CA VAL A 183 8.25 15.59 0.51
C VAL A 183 8.29 15.57 -1.03
N SER A 184 8.78 14.49 -1.63
CA SER A 184 8.80 14.28 -3.09
C SER A 184 7.39 14.35 -3.69
N LEU A 185 6.43 13.64 -3.11
CA LEU A 185 5.04 13.66 -3.56
C LEU A 185 4.43 15.06 -3.42
N ARG A 186 4.65 15.74 -2.29
CA ARG A 186 4.17 17.11 -2.06
C ARG A 186 4.76 18.08 -3.08
N ALA A 187 6.06 18.01 -3.34
CA ALA A 187 6.75 18.88 -4.31
C ALA A 187 6.22 18.68 -5.74
N ARG A 188 5.80 17.47 -6.08
CA ARG A 188 5.19 17.13 -7.39
C ARG A 188 3.68 17.41 -7.46
N GLY A 189 3.05 17.87 -6.38
CA GLY A 189 1.60 18.06 -6.31
C GLY A 189 0.80 16.76 -6.28
N LEU A 190 1.44 15.66 -5.89
CA LEU A 190 0.89 14.30 -5.84
C LEU A 190 0.55 13.85 -4.42
N LEU A 191 0.57 14.76 -3.45
CA LEU A 191 0.05 14.53 -2.09
C LEU A 191 -1.28 15.28 -1.95
N PRO A 192 -2.43 14.58 -1.92
CA PRO A 192 -3.75 15.22 -1.81
C PRO A 192 -3.89 16.03 -0.53
N GLU A 193 -4.46 17.23 -0.63
CA GLU A 193 -4.73 18.13 0.51
C GLU A 193 -5.48 17.43 1.67
N PRO A 194 -6.54 16.61 1.43
CA PRO A 194 -7.23 15.92 2.52
C PRO A 194 -6.37 14.93 3.31
N LEU A 195 -5.22 14.52 2.77
CA LEU A 195 -4.32 13.57 3.39
C LEU A 195 -3.11 14.22 4.07
N LEU A 196 -3.01 15.56 4.04
CA LEU A 196 -1.94 16.28 4.74
C LEU A 196 -1.89 16.00 6.24
N PRO A 197 -3.01 15.93 6.98
CA PRO A 197 -2.96 15.59 8.40
C PRO A 197 -2.31 14.23 8.65
N GLN A 198 -2.66 13.22 7.85
CA GLN A 198 -2.09 11.87 7.91
C GLN A 198 -0.61 11.87 7.53
N ALA A 199 -0.19 12.66 6.53
CA ALA A 199 1.22 12.79 6.15
C ALA A 199 2.06 13.45 7.26
N VAL A 200 1.51 14.48 7.92
CA VAL A 200 2.13 15.15 9.08
C VAL A 200 2.28 14.16 10.25
N VAL A 201 1.23 13.41 10.56
CA VAL A 201 1.27 12.36 11.58
C VAL A 201 2.27 11.26 11.21
N ALA A 202 2.30 10.81 9.95
CA ALA A 202 3.25 9.81 9.46
C ALA A 202 4.70 10.26 9.65
N ALA A 203 5.02 11.53 9.36
CA ALA A 203 6.33 12.10 9.57
C ALA A 203 6.67 12.20 11.07
N ARG A 204 5.71 12.61 11.91
CA ARG A 204 5.92 12.69 13.35
C ARG A 204 6.16 11.33 13.98
N ILE A 205 5.42 10.30 13.59
CA ILE A 205 5.63 8.92 14.02
C ILE A 205 7.07 8.47 13.71
N GLN A 206 7.62 8.89 12.57
CA GLN A 206 9.00 8.61 12.14
C GLN A 206 10.08 9.42 12.87
N GLY A 207 9.70 10.29 13.81
CA GLY A 207 10.65 11.08 14.61
C GLY A 207 10.99 12.46 14.04
N VAL A 208 10.38 12.86 12.92
CA VAL A 208 10.66 14.16 12.29
C VAL A 208 10.13 15.29 13.18
N ALA A 209 10.92 16.36 13.32
CA ALA A 209 10.57 17.52 14.13
C ALA A 209 9.57 18.44 13.41
N GLU A 210 8.69 19.13 14.16
CA GLU A 210 7.65 20.01 13.59
C GLU A 210 8.19 21.04 12.55
N PRO A 211 9.33 21.73 12.79
CA PRO A 211 9.86 22.68 11.81
C PRO A 211 10.32 22.03 10.50
N GLU A 212 10.83 20.81 10.58
CA GLU A 212 11.28 20.04 9.42
C GLU A 212 10.08 19.52 8.62
N ILE A 213 9.02 19.04 9.31
CA ILE A 213 7.74 18.68 8.69
C ILE A 213 7.16 19.89 7.95
N ALA A 214 7.11 21.05 8.61
CA ALA A 214 6.61 22.29 8.02
C ALA A 214 7.37 22.67 6.74
N GLY A 215 8.71 22.64 6.79
CA GLY A 215 9.55 22.92 5.64
C GLY A 215 9.37 21.92 4.50
N GLY A 216 9.42 20.62 4.79
CA GLY A 216 9.32 19.56 3.80
C GLY A 216 7.95 19.48 3.13
N LEU A 217 6.87 19.63 3.90
CA LEU A 217 5.50 19.56 3.38
C LEU A 217 4.95 20.93 2.92
N ARG A 218 5.76 22.00 3.04
CA ARG A 218 5.40 23.38 2.67
C ARG A 218 4.14 23.84 3.38
N LEU A 219 4.13 23.69 4.70
CA LEU A 219 3.05 24.07 5.61
C LEU A 219 3.54 25.12 6.60
N ASP A 220 2.62 25.92 7.12
CA ASP A 220 2.93 26.81 8.23
C ASP A 220 3.12 26.02 9.53
N ALA A 221 3.99 26.49 10.42
CA ALA A 221 4.26 25.81 11.69
C ALA A 221 3.00 25.63 12.57
N GLU A 222 2.09 26.61 12.53
CA GLU A 222 0.81 26.53 13.24
C GLU A 222 -0.12 25.46 12.65
N GLN A 223 -0.12 25.29 11.32
CA GLN A 223 -0.87 24.23 10.66
C GLN A 223 -0.36 22.85 11.09
N VAL A 224 0.96 22.65 11.09
CA VAL A 224 1.57 21.38 11.54
C VAL A 224 1.18 21.07 12.98
N ARG A 225 1.30 22.06 13.88
CA ARG A 225 0.93 21.88 15.29
C ARG A 225 -0.54 21.51 15.44
N THR A 226 -1.43 22.25 14.78
CA THR A 226 -2.88 21.99 14.80
C THR A 226 -3.17 20.57 14.29
N MET A 227 -2.59 20.17 13.16
CA MET A 227 -2.77 18.83 12.61
C MET A 227 -2.31 17.73 13.59
N LEU A 228 -1.18 17.90 14.27
CA LEU A 228 -0.67 16.95 15.27
C LEU A 228 -1.51 16.90 16.56
N GLU A 229 -2.16 18.00 16.92
CA GLU A 229 -3.07 18.08 18.06
C GLU A 229 -4.42 17.42 17.77
N VAL A 230 -4.98 17.61 16.58
CA VAL A 230 -6.34 17.12 16.25
C VAL A 230 -6.36 15.74 15.60
N THR A 231 -5.24 15.29 15.03
CA THR A 231 -5.18 14.03 14.29
C THR A 231 -4.46 12.97 15.12
N PRO A 232 -5.18 12.04 15.77
CA PRO A 232 -4.56 10.97 16.50
C PRO A 232 -3.99 9.90 15.57
N TRP A 233 -3.11 9.06 16.13
CA TRP A 233 -2.80 7.75 15.59
C TRP A 233 -2.94 6.68 16.65
N LEU A 234 -3.32 5.47 16.22
CA LEU A 234 -3.38 4.32 17.11
C LEU A 234 -2.00 3.64 17.11
N ALA A 235 -1.33 3.66 18.25
CA ALA A 235 -0.09 2.91 18.47
C ALA A 235 -0.46 1.49 18.87
N VAL A 236 -0.10 0.50 18.03
CA VAL A 236 -0.33 -0.92 18.29
C VAL A 236 1.01 -1.57 18.58
N TRP A 237 1.14 -2.34 19.65
CA TRP A 237 2.42 -2.95 20.02
C TRP A 237 2.26 -4.38 20.47
N ARG A 238 3.33 -5.16 20.28
CA ARG A 238 3.51 -6.45 20.95
C ARG A 238 4.95 -6.62 21.40
N PHE A 239 5.11 -7.19 22.60
CA PHE A 239 6.36 -7.76 23.05
C PHE A 239 6.40 -9.24 22.69
N GLU A 240 7.58 -9.69 22.30
CA GLU A 240 7.86 -11.09 22.05
C GLU A 240 9.08 -11.51 22.87
N VAL A 241 9.01 -12.67 23.50
CA VAL A 241 10.11 -13.25 24.27
C VAL A 241 10.54 -14.53 23.59
N ARG A 242 11.85 -14.70 23.42
CA ARG A 242 12.40 -15.91 22.81
C ARG A 242 12.39 -17.04 23.83
N GLY A 243 11.68 -18.11 23.50
CA GLY A 243 11.61 -19.31 24.32
C GLY A 243 12.91 -20.13 24.27
N PRO A 244 13.04 -21.16 25.13
CA PRO A 244 14.18 -22.08 25.12
C PRO A 244 14.26 -22.91 23.83
N ASP A 245 13.16 -23.02 23.08
CA ASP A 245 13.08 -23.60 21.74
C ASP A 245 13.64 -22.68 20.64
N GLY A 246 14.03 -21.45 21.00
CA GLY A 246 14.53 -20.44 20.08
C GLY A 246 13.44 -19.72 19.29
N LEU A 247 12.15 -19.98 19.56
CA LEU A 247 11.01 -19.35 18.89
C LEU A 247 10.56 -18.10 19.63
N TRP A 248 10.03 -17.12 18.89
CA TRP A 248 9.47 -15.90 19.46
C TRP A 248 8.03 -16.15 19.94
N ASN A 249 7.78 -15.94 21.22
CA ASN A 249 6.46 -16.10 21.84
C ASN A 249 5.86 -14.73 22.14
N VAL A 250 4.69 -14.44 21.54
CA VAL A 250 3.93 -13.21 21.78
C VAL A 250 3.43 -13.20 23.23
N GLN A 251 3.71 -12.11 23.94
CA GLN A 251 3.28 -11.94 25.32
C GLN A 251 1.82 -11.46 25.38
N GLY A 252 1.08 -11.89 26.41
CA GLY A 252 -0.30 -11.45 26.63
C GLY A 252 -0.40 -10.00 27.10
N HIS A 253 -1.63 -9.50 27.26
CA HIS A 253 -1.87 -8.19 27.86
C HIS A 253 -1.24 -8.10 29.27
N PRO A 254 -0.56 -6.99 29.64
CA PRO A 254 -0.47 -5.68 28.97
C PRO A 254 0.65 -5.53 27.92
N SER A 255 1.43 -6.59 27.71
CA SER A 255 2.57 -6.63 26.79
C SER A 255 2.16 -6.77 25.31
N HIS A 256 0.86 -6.84 25.04
CA HIS A 256 0.22 -6.71 23.72
C HIS A 256 -1.01 -5.82 23.86
N GLY A 257 -1.12 -4.81 22.98
CA GLY A 257 -2.21 -3.84 23.08
C GLY A 257 -2.15 -2.71 22.06
N ALA A 258 -3.06 -1.76 22.23
CA ALA A 258 -3.14 -0.56 21.42
C ALA A 258 -3.59 0.64 22.24
N THR A 259 -3.16 1.85 21.86
CA THR A 259 -3.57 3.10 22.51
C THR A 259 -3.58 4.25 21.52
N GLU A 260 -4.51 5.18 21.68
CA GLU A 260 -4.59 6.38 20.86
C GLU A 260 -3.60 7.44 21.36
N VAL A 261 -2.84 8.02 20.44
CA VAL A 261 -1.72 8.93 20.71
C VAL A 261 -1.81 10.16 19.83
N ARG A 262 -1.40 11.32 20.36
CA ARG A 262 -1.28 12.60 19.64
C ARG A 262 0.09 13.20 19.85
N ASN A 263 0.64 13.86 18.83
CA ASN A 263 1.95 14.53 18.83
C ASN A 263 3.08 13.77 19.57
N ARG A 264 3.17 12.46 19.40
CA ARG A 264 4.30 11.66 19.90
C ARG A 264 4.85 10.79 18.81
N THR A 265 6.15 10.55 18.88
CA THR A 265 6.89 9.69 17.95
C THR A 265 6.68 8.22 18.32
N ALA A 266 6.99 7.31 17.39
CA ALA A 266 7.03 5.88 17.69
C ALA A 266 8.07 5.56 18.78
N GLU A 267 9.18 6.29 18.80
CA GLU A 267 10.24 6.18 19.80
C GLU A 267 9.77 6.61 21.21
N ASP A 268 9.01 7.70 21.31
CA ASP A 268 8.47 8.17 22.60
C ASP A 268 7.60 7.10 23.25
N ILE A 269 6.75 6.45 22.44
CA ILE A 269 5.85 5.38 22.90
C ILE A 269 6.65 4.11 23.18
N GLY A 270 7.55 3.72 22.27
CA GLY A 270 8.40 2.55 22.42
C GLY A 270 9.23 2.58 23.70
N ASN A 271 9.87 3.72 23.99
CA ASN A 271 10.67 3.90 25.20
C ASN A 271 9.84 3.85 26.49
N GLU A 272 8.59 4.35 26.47
CA GLU A 272 7.67 4.24 27.59
C GLU A 272 7.25 2.78 27.83
N LEU A 273 6.89 2.07 26.75
CA LEU A 273 6.54 0.65 26.80
C LEU A 273 7.70 -0.21 27.30
N ILE A 274 8.93 0.04 26.84
CA ILE A 274 10.12 -0.68 27.32
C ILE A 274 10.34 -0.46 28.81
N ARG A 275 10.22 0.78 29.31
CA ARG A 275 10.33 1.05 30.75
C ARG A 275 9.27 0.32 31.56
N GLY A 276 8.03 0.26 31.05
CA GLY A 276 6.95 -0.49 31.67
C GLY A 276 7.19 -1.99 31.68
N PHE A 277 7.61 -2.56 30.55
CA PHE A 277 7.90 -3.99 30.40
C PHE A 277 9.08 -4.42 31.26
N THR A 278 10.19 -3.68 31.21
CA THR A 278 11.41 -4.03 31.98
C THR A 278 11.22 -3.95 33.50
N ALA A 279 10.25 -3.16 33.97
CA ALA A 279 9.87 -3.10 35.38
C ALA A 279 8.78 -4.13 35.78
N SER A 280 8.21 -4.86 34.82
CA SER A 280 7.13 -5.83 35.07
C SER A 280 7.66 -7.23 35.37
N ALA A 281 6.79 -8.08 35.93
CA ALA A 281 7.06 -9.50 36.14
C ALA A 281 7.10 -10.32 34.83
N ASP A 282 6.60 -9.76 33.72
CA ASP A 282 6.59 -10.41 32.41
C ASP A 282 7.97 -10.33 31.72
N CYS A 283 8.86 -9.46 32.21
CA CYS A 283 10.23 -9.37 31.72
C CYS A 283 11.00 -10.65 32.11
N PRO A 284 11.61 -11.36 31.14
CA PRO A 284 12.17 -12.70 31.38
C PRO A 284 13.52 -12.70 32.12
N GLY A 285 13.95 -11.56 32.70
CA GLY A 285 15.19 -11.42 33.46
C GLY A 285 16.48 -11.41 32.62
N GLU A 286 17.64 -11.51 33.27
CA GLU A 286 18.94 -11.59 32.58
C GLU A 286 19.07 -12.93 31.84
N GLY A 287 19.12 -12.88 30.50
CA GLY A 287 19.52 -14.03 29.66
C GLY A 287 18.56 -14.40 28.53
N ALA A 288 17.28 -14.03 28.62
CA ALA A 288 16.29 -14.33 27.58
C ALA A 288 16.12 -13.13 26.61
N PRO A 289 16.35 -13.31 25.30
CA PRO A 289 16.10 -12.26 24.32
C PRO A 289 14.62 -11.89 24.26
N TRP A 290 14.34 -10.60 24.21
CA TRP A 290 13.00 -10.05 23.95
C TRP A 290 13.05 -9.00 22.85
N ARG A 291 11.93 -8.74 22.20
CA ARG A 291 11.77 -7.64 21.26
C ARG A 291 10.42 -6.94 21.40
N LEU A 292 10.42 -5.64 21.20
CA LEU A 292 9.24 -4.80 21.04
C LEU A 292 9.07 -4.47 19.56
N LEU A 293 7.86 -4.65 19.06
CA LEU A 293 7.44 -4.17 17.75
C LEU A 293 6.24 -3.24 17.94
N LEU A 294 6.30 -2.07 17.32
CA LEU A 294 5.24 -1.06 17.40
C LEU A 294 4.87 -0.56 16.01
N TRP A 295 3.59 -0.65 15.68
CA TRP A 295 3.01 -0.28 14.38
C TRP A 295 2.05 0.91 14.50
N TRP A 296 1.77 1.50 13.34
CA TRP A 296 0.72 2.49 13.18
C TRP A 296 -0.58 1.81 12.74
N HIS A 297 -1.62 1.96 13.57
CA HIS A 297 -3.02 1.58 13.36
C HIS A 297 -3.33 0.09 13.43
N GLU A 298 -2.47 -0.76 12.88
CA GLU A 298 -2.72 -2.20 12.85
C GLU A 298 -1.40 -2.95 13.00
N GLU A 299 -1.45 -4.10 13.66
CA GLU A 299 -0.34 -5.04 13.74
C GLU A 299 -0.07 -5.68 12.37
N GLY A 300 1.20 -5.86 12.01
CA GLY A 300 1.57 -6.44 10.72
C GLY A 300 2.92 -7.13 10.72
N ASP A 301 3.53 -7.20 9.53
CA ASP A 301 4.88 -7.74 9.38
C ASP A 301 5.87 -6.94 10.28
N PRO A 302 6.77 -7.60 11.03
CA PRO A 302 7.75 -6.94 11.88
C PRO A 302 8.58 -5.85 11.20
N ALA A 303 8.84 -5.97 9.89
CA ALA A 303 9.60 -4.97 9.15
C ALA A 303 8.82 -3.69 8.87
N GLY A 304 7.49 -3.71 9.02
CA GLY A 304 6.61 -2.54 8.94
C GLY A 304 6.47 -1.79 10.27
N ALA A 305 7.08 -2.30 11.35
CA ALA A 305 7.03 -1.63 12.64
C ALA A 305 7.75 -0.28 12.56
N ARG A 306 7.09 0.76 13.07
CA ARG A 306 7.60 2.14 13.16
C ARG A 306 8.62 2.33 14.27
N PHE A 307 8.61 1.43 15.25
CA PHE A 307 9.66 1.31 16.24
C PHE A 307 9.92 -0.16 16.54
N ARG A 308 11.21 -0.50 16.66
CA ARG A 308 11.68 -1.83 16.99
C ARG A 308 12.79 -1.71 18.01
N ALA A 309 12.72 -2.50 19.06
CA ALA A 309 13.79 -2.62 20.04
C ALA A 309 13.95 -4.08 20.42
N ALA A 310 15.16 -4.46 20.83
CA ALA A 310 15.46 -5.78 21.37
C ALA A 310 16.33 -5.64 22.62
N GLY A 311 16.21 -6.58 23.53
CA GLY A 311 17.07 -6.69 24.71
C GLY A 311 17.49 -8.14 24.96
N GLY A 312 18.64 -8.32 25.61
CA GLY A 312 19.24 -9.64 25.90
C GLY A 312 20.54 -9.91 25.12
N PRO A 313 21.20 -11.07 25.36
CA PRO A 313 22.58 -11.36 24.93
C PRO A 313 22.79 -11.54 23.40
N ASP A 314 21.78 -11.27 22.58
CA ASP A 314 21.84 -11.33 21.11
C ASP A 314 21.56 -9.97 20.46
N THR A 315 21.76 -8.86 21.20
CA THR A 315 21.75 -7.51 20.63
C THR A 315 23.06 -7.25 19.88
N ALA A 316 23.26 -7.92 18.74
CA ALA A 316 24.23 -7.45 17.77
C ALA A 316 23.71 -6.13 17.16
N PRO A 317 24.52 -5.06 17.12
CA PRO A 317 24.15 -3.86 16.37
C PRO A 317 24.16 -4.20 14.88
N GLU A 318 23.14 -3.77 14.13
CA GLU A 318 23.20 -3.70 12.66
C GLU A 318 24.30 -2.69 12.28
N GLY A 319 25.54 -3.18 12.22
CA GLY A 319 26.72 -2.44 11.80
C GLY A 319 26.87 -2.47 10.28
N THR A 320 26.77 -1.28 9.68
CA THR A 320 27.63 -0.75 8.61
C THR A 320 28.40 -1.75 7.73
N ALA A 321 28.06 -1.78 6.43
CA ALA A 321 28.93 -2.14 5.30
C ALA A 321 28.23 -1.63 4.01
N ASP A 322 28.85 -1.05 2.98
CA ASP A 322 30.23 -0.71 2.69
C ASP A 322 30.20 0.36 1.58
N THR A 323 31.17 1.28 1.59
CA THR A 323 31.44 2.19 0.46
C THR A 323 32.38 1.47 -0.50
N PRO A 324 32.13 1.37 -1.82
CA PRO A 324 33.14 0.89 -2.73
C PRO A 324 33.99 2.06 -3.26
N SER A 325 35.31 1.83 -3.26
CA SER A 325 36.29 2.53 -4.10
C SER A 325 36.19 2.08 -5.55
#